data_AF-V4MEQ3-F1
#
_entry.id   AF-V4MEQ3-F1
#
_cell.length_a   1.000
_cell.length_b   1.000
_cell.length_c   1.000
_cell.angle_alpha   90.00
_cell.angle_beta   90.00
_cell.angle_gamma   90.00
#
_symmetry.space_group_name_H-M   'P 1'
#
loop_
_entity.id
_entity.type
_entity.pdbx_description
1 polymer ?
#
loop_
_entity_poly.entity_id
_entity_poly.type
_entity_poly.pdbx_seq_one_letter_code
_entity_poly.pdbx_strand_id
1 'polypeptide(L)' 'MESKALARTKKGEEELDRYLERRHEEILGSNLEAGSYKRTVSLVIVHGFGVEITKHQAKVLRSVDDVYSVEKNE' A
#
# COMPACT_ATOMS: atom_id res chain seq x y z
N MET A 1 33.42 -13.73 -0.55
CA MET A 1 32.40 -14.77 -0.32
C MET A 1 31.16 -14.06 0.20
N GLU A 2 30.40 -13.41 -0.69
CA GLU A 2 29.17 -12.72 -0.30
C GLU A 2 28.08 -13.76 -0.02
N SER A 3 27.41 -13.58 1.11
CA SER A 3 26.66 -14.63 1.79
C SER A 3 25.32 -14.89 1.10
N LYS A 4 25.06 -16.15 0.75
CA LYS A 4 23.75 -16.70 0.32
C LYS A 4 22.57 -16.32 1.25
N ALA A 5 22.84 -15.83 2.46
CA ALA A 5 21.84 -15.30 3.37
C ALA A 5 21.36 -13.90 2.96
N LEU A 6 22.25 -12.98 2.57
CA LEU A 6 21.91 -11.63 2.10
C LEU A 6 21.08 -11.64 0.81
N ALA A 7 21.34 -12.58 -0.08
CA ALA A 7 20.54 -12.75 -1.30
C ALA A 7 19.11 -13.28 -1.01
N ARG A 8 18.95 -14.10 0.03
CA ARG A 8 17.64 -14.61 0.46
C ARG A 8 16.82 -13.56 1.20
N THR A 9 17.45 -12.70 2.00
CA THR A 9 16.77 -11.59 2.68
C THR A 9 16.30 -10.54 1.67
N LYS A 10 17.13 -10.16 0.69
CA LYS A 10 16.73 -9.25 -0.39
C LYS A 10 15.55 -9.78 -1.21
N LYS A 11 15.60 -11.06 -1.58
CA LYS A 11 14.49 -11.70 -2.30
C LYS A 11 13.19 -11.73 -1.47
N GLY A 12 13.30 -12.00 -0.18
CA GLY A 12 12.14 -11.99 0.73
C GLY A 12 11.55 -10.59 0.91
N GLU A 13 12.40 -9.56 0.98
CA GLU A 13 11.98 -8.15 1.00
C GLU A 13 11.24 -7.77 -0.29
N GLU A 14 11.78 -8.11 -1.47
CA GLU A 14 11.13 -7.86 -2.77
C GLU A 14 9.80 -8.62 -2.96
N GLU A 15 9.68 -9.83 -2.41
CA GLU A 15 8.43 -10.61 -2.42
C GLU A 15 7.38 -10.00 -1.51
N LEU A 16 7.78 -9.55 -0.31
CA LEU A 16 6.90 -8.87 0.62
C LEU A 16 6.41 -7.53 0.06
N ASP A 17 7.31 -6.74 -0.52
CA ASP A 17 6.98 -5.43 -1.07
C ASP A 17 5.95 -5.56 -2.21
N ARG A 18 6.16 -6.50 -3.15
CA ARG A 18 5.19 -6.82 -4.22
C ARG A 18 3.85 -7.31 -3.69
N TYR A 19 3.86 -8.15 -2.65
CA TYR A 19 2.61 -8.63 -2.04
C TYR A 19 1.81 -7.48 -1.43
N LEU A 20 2.48 -6.56 -0.73
CA LEU A 20 1.85 -5.39 -0.12
C LEU A 20 1.37 -4.39 -1.18
N GLU A 21 2.19 -4.10 -2.20
CA GLU A 21 1.80 -3.25 -3.34
C GLU A 21 0.52 -3.75 -4.00
N ARG A 22 0.45 -5.05 -4.32
CA ARG A 22 -0.76 -5.65 -4.90
C ARG A 22 -1.97 -5.47 -4.00
N ARG A 23 -1.81 -5.68 -2.69
CA ARG A 23 -2.92 -5.49 -1.73
C ARG A 23 -3.39 -4.03 -1.67
N HIS A 24 -2.46 -3.08 -1.76
CA HIS A 24 -2.80 -1.66 -1.80
C HIS A 24 -3.57 -1.31 -3.09
N GLU A 25 -3.14 -1.84 -4.23
CA GLU A 25 -3.84 -1.67 -5.51
C GLU A 25 -5.23 -2.32 -5.50
N GLU A 26 -5.38 -3.51 -4.90
CA GLU A 26 -6.67 -4.19 -4.74
C GLU A 26 -7.66 -3.34 -3.94
N ILE A 27 -7.22 -2.75 -2.81
CA ILE A 27 -8.05 -1.85 -2.00
C ILE A 27 -8.45 -0.61 -2.82
N LEU A 28 -7.51 0.01 -3.52
CA LEU A 28 -7.81 1.22 -4.30
C LEU A 28 -8.72 0.92 -5.50
N GLY A 29 -8.42 -0.11 -6.29
CA GLY A 29 -9.18 -0.47 -7.48
C GLY A 29 -10.58 -1.01 -7.19
N SER A 30 -10.79 -1.60 -6.01
CA SER A 30 -12.13 -2.09 -5.62
C SER A 30 -13.05 -0.98 -5.12
N ASN A 31 -12.49 0.15 -4.66
CA ASN A 31 -13.24 1.19 -3.96
C ASN A 31 -13.25 2.54 -4.68
N LEU A 32 -12.27 2.81 -5.53
CA LEU A 32 -12.10 4.08 -6.24
C LEU A 32 -12.08 3.85 -7.75
N GLU A 33 -12.50 4.87 -8.51
CA GLU A 33 -12.43 4.82 -9.97
C GLU A 33 -10.97 4.73 -10.45
N ALA A 34 -10.69 3.87 -11.42
CA ALA A 34 -9.35 3.73 -11.99
C ALA A 34 -8.83 5.06 -12.55
N GLY A 35 -7.60 5.43 -12.20
CA GLY A 35 -6.99 6.71 -12.61
C GLY A 35 -7.43 7.94 -11.81
N SER A 36 -8.35 7.79 -10.84
CA SER A 36 -8.81 8.88 -9.97
C SER A 36 -7.89 9.15 -8.76
N TYR A 37 -6.87 8.32 -8.56
CA TYR A 37 -5.88 8.43 -7.48
C TYR A 37 -4.46 8.42 -8.07
N LYS A 38 -3.49 8.95 -7.33
CA LYS A 38 -2.09 9.02 -7.76
C LYS A 38 -1.16 8.42 -6.72
N ARG A 39 0.01 7.98 -7.19
CA ARG A 39 1.20 7.54 -6.43
C ARG A 39 0.88 6.82 -5.12
N THR A 40 1.09 5.52 -5.12
CA THR A 40 1.15 4.73 -3.89
C THR A 40 2.58 4.72 -3.35
N VAL A 41 2.74 4.87 -2.04
CA VAL A 41 4.00 4.59 -1.33
C VAL A 41 3.74 3.55 -0.26
N SER A 42 4.43 2.41 -0.33
CA SER A 42 4.29 1.33 0.64
C SER A 42 4.94 1.69 1.97
N LEU A 43 4.22 1.46 3.07
CA LEU A 43 4.67 1.66 4.45
C LEU A 43 4.69 0.30 5.16
N VAL A 44 5.70 -0.50 4.83
CA VAL A 44 5.80 -1.93 5.20
C VAL A 44 5.68 -2.18 6.71
N ILE A 45 6.28 -1.30 7.53
CA ILE A 45 6.31 -1.46 9.00
C ILE A 45 4.90 -1.44 9.62
N VAL A 46 4.00 -0.65 9.05
CA VAL A 46 2.62 -0.47 9.56
C VAL A 46 1.58 -1.18 8.72
N HIS A 47 2.01 -2.02 7.76
CA HIS A 47 1.13 -2.65 6.77
C HIS A 47 0.17 -1.65 6.09
N GLY A 48 0.67 -0.44 5.83
CA GLY A 48 -0.12 0.66 5.27
C GLY A 48 0.49 1.22 4.01
N PHE A 49 -0.13 2.27 3.48
CA PHE A 49 0.38 3.00 2.32
C PHE A 49 -0.07 4.46 2.33
N GLY A 50 0.73 5.31 1.69
CA GLY A 50 0.33 6.66 1.34
C GLY A 50 -0.22 6.70 -0.08
N VAL A 51 -1.26 7.50 -0.30
CA VAL A 51 -1.86 7.72 -1.62
C VAL A 51 -2.37 9.15 -1.75
N GLU A 52 -2.21 9.75 -2.92
CA GLU A 52 -2.78 11.06 -3.24
C GLU A 52 -4.23 10.90 -3.71
N ILE A 53 -5.16 11.38 -2.89
CA ILE A 53 -6.61 11.28 -3.11
C ILE A 53 -7.35 12.53 -2.63
N THR A 54 -8.58 12.68 -3.08
CA THR A 54 -9.51 13.71 -2.61
C THR A 54 -10.06 13.39 -1.22
N LYS A 55 -10.58 14.42 -0.53
CA LYS A 55 -11.30 14.24 0.74
C LYS A 55 -12.51 13.30 0.62
N HIS A 56 -13.16 13.28 -0.55
CA HIS A 56 -14.29 12.40 -0.80
C HIS A 56 -13.85 10.92 -0.87
N GLN A 57 -12.81 10.63 -1.64
CA GLN A 57 -12.23 9.28 -1.72
C GLN A 57 -11.69 8.81 -0.36
N ALA A 58 -11.08 9.70 0.43
CA ALA A 58 -10.66 9.37 1.79
C ALA A 58 -11.85 8.97 2.68
N LYS A 59 -13.02 9.60 2.51
CA LYS A 59 -14.24 9.22 3.23
C LYS A 59 -14.74 7.83 2.79
N VAL A 60 -14.65 7.50 1.50
CA VAL A 60 -15.00 6.17 0.98
C VAL A 60 -14.08 5.10 1.59
N LEU A 61 -12.76 5.33 1.62
CA LEU A 61 -11.82 4.37 2.18
C LEU A 61 -12.03 4.13 3.69
N ARG A 62 -12.47 5.14 4.45
CA ARG A 62 -12.82 4.98 5.88
C ARG A 62 -14.04 4.08 6.14
N SER A 63 -14.82 3.76 5.11
CA SER A 63 -15.96 2.85 5.21
C SER A 63 -15.66 1.44 4.70
N VAL A 64 -14.41 1.14 4.34
CA VAL A 64 -13.98 -0.18 3.88
C VAL A 64 -13.58 -1.02 5.08
N ASP A 65 -14.13 -2.23 5.21
CA ASP A 65 -13.88 -3.11 6.36
C ASP A 65 -12.39 -3.45 6.55
N ASP A 66 -11.64 -3.57 5.45
CA ASP A 66 -10.20 -3.87 5.45
C ASP A 66 -9.29 -2.65 5.69
N VAL A 67 -9.87 -1.47 5.93
CA VAL A 67 -9.13 -0.23 6.19
C VAL A 67 -9.26 0.16 7.66
N TYR A 68 -8.17 0.07 8.42
CA TYR A 68 -8.15 0.39 9.85
C TYR A 68 -8.26 1.90 10.13
N SER A 69 -7.50 2.73 9.42
CA SER A 69 -7.53 4.19 9.56
C SER A 69 -7.09 4.91 8.29
N VAL A 70 -7.54 6.16 8.13
CA VAL A 70 -7.14 7.04 7.03
C VAL A 70 -6.88 8.43 7.58
N GLU A 71 -5.60 8.78 7.66
CA GLU A 71 -5.12 10.07 8.15
C GLU A 71 -4.55 10.91 7.00
N LYS A 72 -4.67 12.23 7.14
CA LYS A 72 -4.01 13.14 6.21
C LYS A 72 -2.52 13.18 6.59
N ASN A 73 -1.64 12.95 5.62
CA ASN A 73 -0.22 13.23 5.80
C ASN A 73 -0.02 14.75 5.92
N GLU A 74 0.58 15.22 7.02
CA GLU A 74 0.81 16.64 7.31
C GLU A 74 2.00 17.23 6.56
#